data_AF-A0A7J9I8H3-F1
#
_entry.id   AF-A0A7J9I8H3-F1
#
_cell.length_a   1.000
_cell.length_b   1.000
_cell.length_c   1.000
_cell.angle_alpha   90.00
_cell.angle_beta   90.00
_cell.angle_gamma   90.00
#
_symmetry.space_group_name_H-M   'P 1'
#
loop_
_entity.id
_entity.type
_entity.pdbx_description
1 polymer ?
#
loop_
_entity_poly.entity_id
_entity_poly.type
_entity_poly.pdbx_seq_one_letter_code
_entity_poly.pdbx_strand_id
1 'polypeptide(L)'
;MSLIQWLVLIYILQMFTLTCQMKLVELKMLVQVDQENRMTSFFWRDGRSRIDYDCFRDVVVFDKTYHETAASFTWLFKSFLQSICSQSPKTIMTDQDHAISKSIGEIFPDSCHILCL
;
A
#
# COMPACT_ATOMS: atom_id res chain seq x y z
N MET A 1 29.32 -28.53 17.92
CA MET A 1 27.97 -27.92 17.86
C MET A 1 26.97 -29.03 17.58
N SER A 2 25.92 -29.16 18.40
CA SER A 2 24.98 -30.28 18.29
C SER A 2 23.94 -30.04 17.18
N LEU A 3 23.37 -31.12 16.65
CA LEU A 3 22.26 -31.08 15.67
C LEU A 3 21.08 -30.20 16.14
N ILE A 4 20.85 -30.13 17.44
CA ILE A 4 19.79 -29.34 18.06
C ILE A 4 20.02 -27.83 17.85
N GLN A 5 21.28 -27.35 17.97
CA GLN A 5 21.61 -25.96 17.69
C GLN A 5 21.36 -25.59 16.22
N TRP A 6 21.62 -26.50 15.29
CA TRP A 6 21.37 -26.28 13.87
C TRP A 6 19.87 -26.27 13.53
N LEU A 7 19.08 -27.15 14.13
CA LEU A 7 17.63 -27.18 13.95
C LEU A 7 16.95 -25.91 14.51
N VAL A 8 17.41 -25.41 15.66
CA VAL A 8 16.93 -24.14 16.24
C VAL A 8 17.30 -22.96 15.33
N LEU A 9 18.51 -22.94 14.76
CA LEU A 9 18.92 -21.89 13.83
C LEU A 9 18.08 -21.90 12.54
N ILE A 10 17.81 -23.07 11.98
CA ILE A 10 16.95 -23.23 10.80
C ILE A 10 15.51 -22.83 11.12
N TYR A 11 14.99 -23.20 12.28
CA TYR A 11 13.64 -22.80 12.71
C TYR A 11 13.55 -21.28 12.93
N ILE A 12 14.56 -20.67 13.54
CA ILE A 12 14.65 -19.21 13.70
C ILE A 12 14.80 -18.53 12.34
N LEU A 13 15.59 -19.07 11.42
CA LEU A 13 15.73 -18.53 10.05
C LEU A 13 14.46 -18.74 9.22
N GLN A 14 13.73 -19.85 9.37
CA GLN A 14 12.43 -20.06 8.74
C GLN A 14 11.38 -19.13 9.35
N MET A 15 11.38 -18.92 10.67
CA MET A 15 10.54 -17.92 11.32
C MET A 15 10.93 -16.51 10.91
N PHE A 16 12.22 -16.21 10.75
CA PHE A 16 12.69 -14.90 10.29
C PHE A 16 12.40 -14.68 8.82
N THR A 17 12.47 -15.71 7.97
CA THR A 17 12.06 -15.64 6.55
C THR A 17 10.54 -15.56 6.45
N LEU A 18 9.78 -16.29 7.27
CA LEU A 18 8.32 -16.15 7.37
C LEU A 18 7.92 -14.79 7.96
N THR A 19 8.69 -14.21 8.88
CA THR A 19 8.43 -12.87 9.45
C THR A 19 8.87 -11.77 8.47
N CYS A 20 9.95 -11.99 7.71
CA CYS A 20 10.42 -11.10 6.65
C CYS A 20 9.59 -11.25 5.35
N GLN A 21 8.86 -12.37 5.19
CA GLN A 21 7.80 -12.56 4.18
C GLN A 21 6.41 -12.21 4.73
N MET A 22 6.25 -11.96 6.04
CA MET A 22 4.98 -11.52 6.62
C MET A 22 4.91 -9.99 6.67
N LYS A 23 4.15 -9.48 5.71
CA LYS A 23 3.30 -8.28 5.81
C LYS A 23 4.01 -6.91 5.67
N LEU A 24 4.56 -6.65 4.49
CA LEU A 24 3.99 -5.50 3.76
C LEU A 24 2.52 -5.87 3.58
N VAL A 25 1.60 -5.17 4.25
CA VAL A 25 0.18 -5.47 4.11
C VAL A 25 -0.16 -5.44 2.62
N GLU A 26 -0.39 -6.62 2.02
CA GLU A 26 -0.90 -6.70 0.66
C GLU A 26 -2.37 -6.27 0.70
N LEU A 27 -2.59 -4.95 0.76
CA LEU A 27 -3.91 -4.35 0.65
C LEU A 27 -4.44 -4.68 -0.73
N LYS A 28 -5.36 -5.64 -0.82
CA LYS A 28 -5.96 -6.01 -2.09
C LYS A 28 -7.09 -5.05 -2.38
N MET A 29 -6.83 -4.12 -3.29
CA MET A 29 -7.79 -3.14 -3.77
C MET A 29 -8.26 -3.54 -5.17
N LEU A 30 -9.53 -3.26 -5.48
CA LEU A 30 -10.07 -3.33 -6.82
C LEU A 30 -10.43 -1.93 -7.27
N VAL A 31 -9.84 -1.52 -8.37
CA VAL A 31 -10.17 -0.29 -9.07
C VAL A 31 -10.96 -0.68 -10.31
N GLN A 32 -12.17 -0.15 -10.44
CA GLN A 32 -12.97 -0.27 -11.65
C GLN A 32 -12.66 0.93 -12.56
N VAL A 33 -12.46 0.67 -13.85
CA VAL A 33 -12.23 1.70 -14.88
C VAL A 33 -13.37 1.72 -15.89
N ASP A 34 -13.64 2.88 -16.50
CA ASP A 34 -14.59 3.01 -17.61
C ASP A 34 -13.96 2.64 -18.97
N GLN A 35 -14.74 2.80 -20.04
CA GLN A 35 -14.33 2.53 -21.42
C GLN A 35 -13.21 3.48 -21.91
N GLU A 36 -13.00 4.60 -21.23
CA GLU A 36 -11.94 5.58 -21.51
C GLU A 36 -10.72 5.39 -20.59
N ASN A 37 -10.64 4.25 -19.89
CA ASN A 37 -9.58 3.92 -18.93
C ASN A 37 -9.48 4.92 -17.75
N ARG A 38 -10.60 5.55 -17.38
CA ARG A 38 -10.68 6.42 -16.19
C ARG A 38 -11.18 5.61 -15.01
N MET A 39 -10.56 5.80 -13.85
CA MET A 39 -11.01 5.18 -12.60
C MET A 39 -12.40 5.69 -12.21
N THR A 40 -13.33 4.78 -11.97
CA THR A 40 -14.74 5.08 -11.63
C THR A 40 -15.15 4.59 -10.27
N SER A 41 -14.54 3.53 -9.74
CA SER A 41 -14.89 3.02 -8.41
C SER A 41 -13.71 2.34 -7.72
N PHE A 42 -13.70 2.42 -6.39
CA PHE A 42 -12.65 1.89 -5.52
C PHE A 42 -13.28 1.00 -4.44
N PHE A 43 -12.81 -0.24 -4.31
CA PHE A 43 -13.31 -1.19 -3.30
C PHE A 43 -12.20 -2.01 -2.66
N TRP A 44 -12.37 -2.32 -1.37
CA TRP A 44 -11.64 -3.38 -0.71
C TRP A 44 -11.99 -4.73 -1.35
N ARG A 45 -11.00 -5.47 -1.85
CA ARG A 45 -11.24 -6.78 -2.49
C ARG A 45 -11.77 -7.80 -1.48
N ASP A 46 -11.32 -7.72 -0.23
CA ASP A 46 -11.84 -8.54 0.87
C ASP A 46 -11.91 -7.73 2.19
N GLY A 47 -12.75 -8.19 3.12
CA GLY A 47 -12.89 -7.56 4.43
C GLY A 47 -11.63 -7.67 5.31
N ARG A 48 -10.75 -8.63 5.03
CA ARG A 48 -9.47 -8.79 5.74
C ARG A 48 -8.51 -7.64 5.42
N SER A 49 -8.47 -7.19 4.17
CA SER A 49 -7.66 -6.07 3.71
C SER A 49 -8.01 -4.78 4.45
N ARG A 50 -9.30 -4.56 4.73
CA ARG A 50 -9.75 -3.42 5.54
C ARG A 50 -9.32 -3.52 7.00
N ILE A 51 -9.43 -4.71 7.59
CA ILE A 51 -9.00 -4.96 8.98
C ILE A 51 -7.47 -4.83 9.10
N ASP A 52 -6.71 -5.37 8.14
CA ASP A 52 -5.26 -5.24 8.09
C ASP A 52 -4.86 -3.76 7.91
N TYR A 53 -5.57 -2.98 7.08
CA TYR A 53 -5.33 -1.54 7.00
C TYR A 53 -5.51 -0.84 8.36
N ASP A 54 -6.63 -1.10 9.05
CA ASP A 54 -6.91 -0.50 10.35
C ASP A 54 -5.88 -0.90 11.43
N CYS A 55 -5.34 -2.12 11.34
CA CYS A 55 -4.36 -2.62 12.29
C CYS A 55 -2.95 -2.09 12.03
N PHE A 56 -2.54 -2.02 10.76
CA PHE A 56 -1.15 -1.70 10.42
C PHE A 56 -0.95 -0.24 10.06
N ARG A 57 -1.75 0.35 9.15
CA ARG A 57 -1.74 1.77 8.65
C ARG A 57 -0.38 2.47 8.44
N ASP A 58 0.73 1.78 8.63
CA ASP A 58 2.04 2.39 8.77
C ASP A 58 2.63 2.69 7.39
N VAL A 59 2.36 1.85 6.39
CA VAL A 59 2.89 1.99 5.03
C VAL A 59 1.85 1.54 3.98
N VAL A 60 1.60 2.38 2.97
CA VAL A 60 0.82 2.05 1.76
C VAL A 60 1.69 2.28 0.54
N VAL A 61 1.63 1.38 -0.44
CA VAL A 61 2.39 1.48 -1.69
C VAL A 61 1.45 1.75 -2.87
N PHE A 62 1.75 2.77 -3.67
CA PHE A 62 1.07 3.03 -4.94
C PHE A 62 2.07 2.95 -6.10
N ASP A 63 1.77 2.08 -7.06
CA ASP A 63 2.51 1.91 -8.30
C ASP A 63 1.80 2.68 -9.44
N LYS A 64 2.58 3.21 -10.38
CA LYS A 64 2.06 3.93 -11.55
C LYS A 64 1.68 2.94 -12.65
N THR A 65 0.40 2.84 -12.94
CA THR A 65 -0.07 2.21 -14.18
C THR A 65 0.10 3.14 -15.39
N TYR A 66 0.43 2.55 -16.55
CA TYR A 66 0.65 3.26 -17.82
C TYR A 66 -0.61 4.07 -18.19
N HIS A 67 -0.46 5.40 -18.43
CA HIS A 67 -1.48 6.41 -18.80
C HIS A 67 -2.21 7.19 -17.69
N GLU A 68 -1.86 7.05 -16.41
CA GLU A 68 -2.53 7.84 -15.36
C GLU A 68 -2.01 9.28 -15.23
N THR A 69 -2.92 10.22 -14.89
CA THR A 69 -2.64 11.65 -14.72
C THR A 69 -2.70 12.06 -13.25
N ALA A 70 -2.20 13.26 -12.91
CA ALA A 70 -2.34 13.81 -11.56
C ALA A 70 -3.82 13.89 -11.12
N ALA A 71 -4.73 14.25 -12.02
CA ALA A 71 -6.16 14.28 -11.72
C ALA A 71 -6.70 12.88 -11.36
N SER A 72 -6.25 11.84 -12.07
CA SER A 72 -6.59 10.45 -11.78
C SER A 72 -6.11 10.03 -10.38
N PHE A 73 -4.86 10.34 -10.04
CA PHE A 73 -4.30 10.03 -8.71
C PHE A 73 -4.98 10.81 -7.59
N THR A 74 -5.29 12.09 -7.82
CA THR A 74 -6.06 12.89 -6.86
C THR A 74 -7.44 12.27 -6.61
N TRP A 75 -8.13 11.77 -7.63
CA TRP A 75 -9.39 11.04 -7.44
C TRP A 75 -9.19 9.72 -6.67
N LEU A 76 -8.17 8.94 -7.04
CA LEU A 76 -7.85 7.67 -6.39
C LEU A 76 -7.59 7.87 -4.90
N PHE A 77 -6.74 8.83 -4.55
CA PHE A 77 -6.37 9.13 -3.17
C PHE A 77 -7.54 9.67 -2.35
N LYS A 78 -8.41 10.51 -2.94
CA LYS A 78 -9.66 10.95 -2.29
C LYS A 78 -10.59 9.78 -2.02
N SER A 79 -10.80 8.92 -3.00
CA SER A 79 -11.64 7.72 -2.86
C SER A 79 -11.08 6.74 -1.84
N PHE A 80 -9.76 6.54 -1.84
CA PHE A 80 -9.05 5.76 -0.83
C PHE A 80 -9.30 6.32 0.56
N LEU A 81 -9.07 7.62 0.77
CA LEU A 81 -9.27 8.31 2.04
C LEU A 81 -10.71 8.21 2.56
N GLN A 82 -11.71 8.34 1.69
CA GLN A 82 -13.12 8.18 2.05
C GLN A 82 -13.44 6.74 2.48
N SER A 83 -12.83 5.75 1.85
CA SER A 83 -13.07 4.33 2.14
C SER A 83 -12.53 3.87 3.51
N ILE A 84 -11.62 4.65 4.10
CA ILE A 84 -10.91 4.37 5.37
C ILE A 84 -11.30 5.30 6.51
N CYS A 85 -12.55 5.82 6.48
CA CYS A 85 -13.06 6.72 7.50
C CYS A 85 -12.19 7.98 7.69
N SER A 86 -11.59 8.48 6.60
CA SER A 86 -10.73 9.66 6.60
C SER A 86 -9.46 9.56 7.45
N GLN A 87 -8.97 8.35 7.70
CA GLN A 87 -7.71 8.12 8.44
C GLN A 87 -6.55 7.95 7.47
N SER A 88 -5.71 8.99 7.34
CA SER A 88 -4.53 8.97 6.48
C SER A 88 -3.51 7.91 6.90
N PRO A 89 -2.81 7.28 5.93
CA PRO A 89 -1.67 6.42 6.21
C PRO A 89 -0.50 7.24 6.78
N LYS A 90 0.34 6.65 7.62
CA LYS A 90 1.52 7.39 8.14
C LYS A 90 2.59 7.57 7.07
N THR A 91 2.81 6.54 6.26
CA THR A 91 3.82 6.52 5.20
C THR A 91 3.19 6.08 3.90
N ILE A 92 3.53 6.78 2.82
CA ILE A 92 3.14 6.42 1.45
C ILE A 92 4.43 6.21 0.66
N MET A 93 4.57 5.03 0.08
CA MET A 93 5.68 4.70 -0.83
C MET A 93 5.17 4.73 -2.26
N THR A 94 5.86 5.44 -3.14
CA THR A 94 5.53 5.45 -4.57
C THR A 94 6.77 5.51 -5.41
N ASP A 95 6.64 5.21 -6.69
CA ASP A 95 7.72 5.46 -7.64
C ASP A 95 8.01 6.97 -7.80
N GLN A 96 9.13 7.31 -8.44
CA GLN A 96 9.60 8.68 -8.69
C GLN A 96 8.75 9.46 -9.72
N ASP A 97 7.42 9.35 -9.63
CA ASP A 97 6.49 10.04 -10.52
C ASP A 97 6.03 11.39 -9.94
N HIS A 98 6.21 12.45 -10.73
CA HIS A 98 5.88 13.82 -10.31
C HIS A 98 4.37 14.05 -10.13
N ALA A 99 3.52 13.37 -10.91
CA ALA A 99 2.08 13.50 -10.80
C ALA A 99 1.58 12.87 -9.49
N ILE A 100 2.12 11.71 -9.13
CA ILE A 100 1.81 11.04 -7.86
C ILE A 100 2.24 11.89 -6.67
N SER A 101 3.47 12.40 -6.67
CA SER A 101 3.99 13.24 -5.59
C SER A 101 3.15 14.50 -5.38
N LYS A 102 2.73 15.15 -6.47
CA LYS A 102 1.85 16.32 -6.41
C LYS A 102 0.51 15.97 -5.74
N SER A 103 -0.14 14.90 -6.19
CA SER A 103 -1.43 14.47 -5.63
C SER A 103 -1.33 14.04 -4.16
N ILE A 104 -0.21 13.44 -3.74
CA ILE A 104 0.04 13.11 -2.33
C ILE A 104 0.11 14.38 -1.47
N GLY A 105 0.87 15.37 -1.91
CA GLY A 105 0.98 16.65 -1.18
C GLY A 105 -0.36 17.37 -1.01
N GLU A 106 -1.29 17.19 -1.96
CA GLU A 106 -2.64 17.75 -1.90
C GLU A 106 -3.59 16.97 -0.97
N ILE A 107 -3.50 15.64 -0.95
CA ILE A 107 -4.50 14.78 -0.26
C ILE A 107 -4.04 14.25 1.10
N PHE A 108 -2.73 14.05 1.27
CA PHE A 108 -2.12 13.48 2.45
C PHE A 108 -0.96 14.35 2.97
N PRO A 109 -1.24 15.62 3.35
CA PRO A 109 -0.19 16.56 3.76
C PRO A 109 0.61 16.09 4.99
N ASP A 110 -0.02 15.29 5.86
CA ASP A 110 0.60 14.77 7.09
C ASP A 110 1.32 13.43 6.91
N SER A 111 1.23 12.81 5.73
CA SER A 111 1.86 11.52 5.45
C SER A 111 3.31 11.70 5.00
N CYS A 112 4.19 10.83 5.47
CA CYS A 112 5.56 10.76 4.98
C CYS A 112 5.59 10.12 3.59
N HIS A 113 6.07 10.85 2.58
CA HIS A 113 6.22 10.33 1.21
C HIS A 113 7.64 9.79 1.01
N ILE A 114 7.75 8.49 0.71
CA ILE A 114 9.02 7.82 0.41
C ILE A 114 9.00 7.43 -1.07
N LEU A 115 10.07 7.78 -1.79
CA LEU A 115 10.23 7.35 -3.17
C LEU A 115 10.92 5.99 -3.22
N CYS A 116 10.33 5.03 -3.92
CA CYS A 116 10.98 3.77 -4.27
C CYS A 116 12.11 4.03 -5.27
N LEU A 117 13.24 3.33 -5.10
CA LEU A 117 14.43 3.42 -5.98
C LEU A 117 14.28 2.55 -7.22
#